data_AF-A0A535K7G3-F1
#
_entry.id   AF-A0A535K7G3-F1
#
_cell.length_a   1.000
_cell.length_b   1.000
_cell.length_c   1.000
_cell.angle_alpha   90.00
_cell.angle_beta   90.00
_cell.angle_gamma   90.00
#
_symmetry.space_group_name_H-M   'P 1'
#
loop_
_entity.id
_entity.type
_entity.pdbx_description
1 polymer ?
#
loop_
_entity_poly.entity_id
_entity_poly.type
_entity_poly.pdbx_seq_one_letter_code
_entity_poly.pdbx_strand_id
1 'polypeptide(L)'
;MNRAFPWLVFLVFVLSAFIDIPKHQISFPFPPSCPGICLNLGPIQVNQEIKTHLGLDLQGGTQLLLQMKVDEIPAGQSVSDYNDRARRVIDRRINGLGVSEPVIQAVGDDKILLQLPGIDDIQQANDIATKQAKLEIKVPDKDNPGKYKSLVPPLTGENLKPTQVVFDSANQPVISFEFT
;
A
#
# COMPACT_ATOMS: atom_id res chain seq x y z
N MET A 1 -67.64 -22.54 -28.99
CA MET A 1 -66.43 -22.02 -28.32
C MET A 1 -66.28 -20.54 -28.70
N ASN A 2 -66.57 -19.61 -27.79
CA ASN A 2 -66.66 -18.18 -28.11
C ASN A 2 -65.29 -17.61 -28.49
N ARG A 3 -65.14 -17.10 -29.72
CA ARG A 3 -63.89 -16.52 -30.25
C ARG A 3 -63.42 -15.26 -29.49
N ALA A 4 -64.26 -14.73 -28.59
CA ALA A 4 -63.97 -13.55 -27.75
C ALA A 4 -63.18 -13.87 -26.47
N PHE A 5 -63.22 -15.12 -25.99
CA PHE A 5 -62.53 -15.52 -24.75
C PHE A 5 -61.01 -15.29 -24.77
N PRO A 6 -60.25 -15.65 -25.82
CA PRO A 6 -58.80 -15.41 -25.84
C PRO A 6 -58.42 -13.92 -25.87
N TRP A 7 -59.26 -13.08 -26.47
CA TRP A 7 -59.06 -11.63 -26.49
C TRP A 7 -59.26 -11.00 -25.11
N LEU A 8 -60.20 -11.53 -24.32
CA LEU A 8 -60.44 -11.07 -22.95
C LEU A 8 -59.25 -11.42 -22.04
N VAL A 9 -58.70 -12.64 -22.17
CA VAL A 9 -57.49 -13.06 -21.44
C VAL A 9 -56.28 -12.21 -21.84
N PHE A 10 -56.10 -11.93 -23.13
CA PHE A 10 -55.01 -11.07 -23.60
C PHE A 10 -55.13 -9.64 -23.07
N LEU A 11 -56.34 -9.07 -23.05
CA LEU A 11 -56.57 -7.73 -22.53
C LEU A 11 -56.28 -7.66 -21.03
N VAL A 12 -56.70 -8.66 -20.25
CA VAL A 12 -56.39 -8.75 -18.81
C VAL A 12 -54.89 -8.92 -18.58
N PHE A 13 -54.18 -9.69 -19.41
CA PHE A 13 -52.73 -9.83 -19.33
C PHE A 13 -51.99 -8.51 -19.62
N VAL A 14 -52.39 -7.80 -20.67
CA VAL A 14 -51.82 -6.49 -21.02
C VAL A 14 -52.13 -5.46 -19.93
N LEU A 15 -53.35 -5.46 -19.39
CA LEU A 15 -53.76 -4.56 -18.30
C LEU A 15 -53.01 -4.87 -16.99
N SER A 16 -52.83 -6.16 -16.68
CA SER A 16 -52.02 -6.63 -15.54
C SER A 16 -50.57 -6.19 -15.70
N ALA A 17 -49.98 -6.36 -16.89
CA ALA A 17 -48.63 -5.87 -17.15
C ALA A 17 -48.55 -4.35 -16.97
N PHE A 18 -49.55 -3.57 -17.40
CA PHE A 18 -49.52 -2.11 -17.26
C PHE A 18 -49.73 -1.61 -15.82
N ILE A 19 -50.53 -2.32 -15.01
CA ILE A 19 -50.82 -1.96 -13.61
C ILE A 19 -49.67 -2.39 -12.68
N ASP A 20 -49.07 -3.54 -12.96
CA ASP A 20 -48.03 -4.16 -12.13
C ASP A 20 -46.61 -3.86 -12.63
N ILE A 21 -46.44 -3.10 -13.73
CA ILE A 21 -45.13 -2.50 -14.05
C ILE A 21 -44.84 -1.53 -12.90
N PRO A 22 -43.84 -1.87 -12.07
CA PRO A 22 -43.54 -1.05 -10.94
C PRO A 22 -43.10 0.33 -11.41
N LYS A 23 -43.64 1.38 -10.80
CA LYS A 23 -43.04 2.73 -10.86
C LYS A 23 -41.66 2.80 -10.18
N HIS A 24 -41.12 1.66 -9.74
CA HIS A 24 -39.73 1.54 -9.31
C HIS A 24 -38.91 1.74 -10.58
N GLN A 25 -38.49 2.99 -10.78
CA GLN A 25 -37.44 3.31 -11.71
C GLN A 25 -36.28 2.37 -11.40
N ILE A 26 -36.08 1.34 -12.22
CA ILE A 26 -34.74 0.79 -12.42
C ILE A 26 -34.00 1.92 -13.14
N SER A 27 -33.69 3.00 -12.41
CA SER A 27 -32.59 3.84 -12.81
C SER A 27 -31.40 2.92 -12.60
N PHE A 28 -30.76 2.48 -13.67
CA PHE A 28 -29.36 2.13 -13.59
C PHE A 28 -28.66 3.41 -13.16
N PRO A 29 -28.24 3.57 -11.90
CA PRO A 29 -27.69 4.81 -11.45
C PRO A 29 -26.19 4.53 -11.38
N PHE A 30 -25.48 4.86 -12.46
CA PHE A 30 -24.16 5.46 -12.28
C PHE A 30 -24.34 6.99 -12.34
N PRO A 31 -25.05 7.65 -11.40
CA PRO A 31 -25.01 9.10 -11.35
C PRO A 31 -23.57 9.48 -10.97
N PRO A 32 -23.03 10.57 -11.52
CA PRO A 32 -21.65 11.00 -11.25
C PRO A 32 -21.38 11.29 -9.76
N SER A 33 -22.42 11.44 -8.93
CA SER A 33 -22.34 11.66 -7.48
C SER A 33 -22.39 10.38 -6.64
N CYS A 34 -22.38 9.19 -7.23
CA CYS A 34 -22.39 7.92 -6.50
C CYS A 34 -21.30 6.98 -7.02
N PRO A 35 -20.07 7.03 -6.45
CA PRO A 35 -18.94 6.19 -6.86
C PRO A 35 -19.06 4.73 -6.39
N GLY A 36 -20.26 4.20 -6.19
CA GLY A 36 -20.47 2.89 -5.57
C GLY A 36 -21.82 2.24 -5.87
N ILE A 37 -22.23 1.26 -5.05
CA ILE A 37 -23.49 0.54 -5.21
C ILE A 37 -24.57 1.28 -4.41
N CYS A 38 -25.47 1.96 -5.11
CA CYS A 38 -26.62 2.65 -4.51
C CYS A 38 -27.92 1.96 -4.95
N LEU A 39 -28.39 0.98 -4.18
CA LEU A 39 -29.64 0.29 -4.42
C LEU A 39 -30.72 0.83 -3.48
N ASN A 40 -31.80 1.34 -4.06
CA ASN A 40 -32.98 1.77 -3.32
C ASN A 40 -34.17 0.88 -3.69
N LEU A 41 -34.43 -0.12 -2.85
CA LEU A 41 -35.51 -1.11 -3.01
C LEU A 41 -36.48 -0.98 -1.83
N GLY A 42 -37.31 0.06 -1.87
CA GLY A 42 -38.34 0.31 -0.85
C GLY A 42 -37.75 0.59 0.54
N PRO A 43 -37.93 -0.29 1.54
CA PRO A 43 -37.33 -0.09 2.87
C PRO A 43 -35.82 -0.36 2.91
N ILE A 44 -35.25 -0.98 1.88
CA ILE A 44 -33.83 -1.34 1.84
C ILE A 44 -33.08 -0.27 1.05
N GLN A 45 -32.27 0.52 1.76
CA GLN A 45 -31.32 1.47 1.18
C GLN A 45 -29.91 0.91 1.40
N VAL A 46 -29.27 0.45 0.33
CA VAL A 46 -27.85 0.07 0.34
C VAL A 46 -27.08 1.20 -0.31
N ASN A 47 -26.26 1.90 0.45
CA ASN A 47 -25.33 2.90 -0.05
C ASN A 47 -23.92 2.47 0.32
N GLN A 48 -23.26 1.77 -0.59
CA GLN A 48 -21.88 1.31 -0.40
C GLN A 48 -20.97 2.09 -1.33
N GLU A 49 -20.23 3.06 -0.77
CA GLU A 49 -19.16 3.74 -1.48
C GLU A 49 -18.02 2.77 -1.77
N ILE A 50 -17.68 2.59 -3.06
CA ILE A 50 -16.50 1.82 -3.44
C ILE A 50 -15.33 2.79 -3.44
N LYS A 51 -14.51 2.75 -2.38
CA LYS A 51 -13.20 3.42 -2.40
C LYS A 51 -12.27 2.62 -3.30
N THR A 52 -12.05 3.09 -4.53
CA THR A 52 -11.02 2.57 -5.42
C THR A 52 -9.70 3.28 -5.14
N HIS A 53 -8.64 2.52 -4.87
CA HIS A 53 -7.28 3.06 -4.85
C HIS A 53 -6.80 3.21 -6.28
N LEU A 54 -6.25 4.38 -6.61
CA LEU A 54 -5.86 4.72 -7.98
C LEU A 54 -4.37 4.39 -8.15
N GLY A 55 -4.04 3.60 -9.17
CA GLY A 55 -2.64 3.32 -9.51
C GLY A 55 -1.92 4.53 -10.09
N LEU A 56 -0.61 4.41 -10.34
CA LEU A 56 0.24 5.48 -10.88
C LEU A 56 -0.35 6.17 -12.12
N ASP A 57 -0.95 5.40 -13.03
CA ASP A 57 -1.52 5.94 -14.29
C ASP A 57 -2.76 6.82 -14.06
N LEU A 58 -3.49 6.62 -12.96
CA LEU A 58 -4.73 7.33 -12.65
C LEU A 58 -4.55 8.37 -11.54
N GLN A 59 -3.70 8.10 -10.56
CA GLN A 59 -3.42 8.99 -9.43
C GLN A 59 -2.23 9.92 -9.71
N GLY A 60 -1.38 9.57 -10.67
CA GLY A 60 -0.05 10.17 -10.78
C GLY A 60 0.89 9.70 -9.68
N GLY A 61 2.12 10.20 -9.73
CA GLY A 61 3.18 9.89 -8.77
C GLY A 61 4.53 9.71 -9.44
N THR A 62 5.43 8.99 -8.76
CA THR A 62 6.82 8.85 -9.18
C THR A 62 7.19 7.40 -9.47
N GLN A 63 7.94 7.19 -10.55
CA GLN A 63 8.61 5.93 -10.87
C GLN A 63 10.12 6.12 -10.84
N LEU A 64 10.81 5.27 -10.07
CA LEU A 64 12.26 5.25 -9.94
C LEU A 64 12.80 3.87 -10.35
N LEU A 65 13.92 3.87 -11.07
CA LEU A 65 14.71 2.67 -11.32
C LEU A 65 16.03 2.82 -10.57
N LEU A 66 16.17 2.06 -9.48
CA LEU A 66 17.34 2.09 -8.61
C LEU A 66 18.33 1.04 -9.10
N GLN A 67 19.59 1.44 -9.26
CA GLN A 67 20.69 0.58 -9.65
C GLN A 67 21.60 0.33 -8.45
N MET A 68 21.88 -0.93 -8.16
CA MET A 68 22.81 -1.30 -7.11
C MET A 68 24.26 -1.11 -7.56
N LYS A 69 25.09 -0.58 -6.65
CA LYS A 69 26.54 -0.51 -6.82
C LYS A 69 27.16 -1.85 -6.46
N VAL A 70 27.42 -2.67 -7.47
CA VAL A 70 27.94 -4.04 -7.30
C VAL A 70 29.37 -4.05 -6.77
N ASP A 71 30.14 -2.99 -7.00
CA ASP A 71 31.54 -2.86 -6.58
C ASP A 71 31.73 -2.87 -5.04
N GLU A 72 30.67 -2.59 -4.28
CA GLU A 72 30.68 -2.52 -2.82
C GLU A 72 30.22 -3.83 -2.15
N ILE A 73 29.89 -4.86 -2.93
CA ILE A 73 29.40 -6.15 -2.42
C ILE A 73 30.58 -7.04 -1.99
N PRO A 74 30.61 -7.57 -0.75
CA PRO A 74 31.63 -8.50 -0.30
C PRO A 74 31.75 -9.72 -1.22
N ALA A 75 33.00 -10.09 -1.55
CA ALA A 75 33.28 -11.22 -2.43
C ALA A 75 32.68 -12.54 -1.89
N GLY A 76 32.02 -13.30 -2.77
CA GLY A 76 31.40 -14.58 -2.44
C GLY A 76 29.90 -14.54 -2.13
N GLN A 77 29.26 -13.37 -2.20
CA GLN A 77 27.80 -13.24 -2.06
C GLN A 77 27.13 -12.92 -3.40
N SER A 78 25.90 -13.42 -3.60
CA SER A 78 25.13 -13.15 -4.81
C SER A 78 24.61 -11.71 -4.84
N VAL A 79 24.69 -11.07 -6.01
CA VAL A 79 24.10 -9.76 -6.26
C VAL A 79 22.58 -9.81 -6.04
N SER A 80 21.92 -10.90 -6.47
CA SER A 80 20.47 -11.10 -6.29
C SER A 80 20.06 -11.05 -4.82
N ASP A 81 20.82 -11.68 -3.92
CA ASP A 81 20.48 -11.76 -2.49
C ASP A 81 20.58 -10.39 -1.82
N TYR A 82 21.58 -9.59 -2.22
CA TYR A 82 21.71 -8.20 -1.79
C TYR A 82 20.58 -7.34 -2.34
N ASN A 83 20.19 -7.54 -3.60
CA ASN A 83 19.10 -6.82 -4.22
C ASN A 83 17.79 -7.09 -3.47
N ASP A 84 17.53 -8.35 -3.12
CA ASP A 84 16.36 -8.75 -2.34
C ASP A 84 16.37 -8.20 -0.90
N ARG A 85 17.55 -8.12 -0.27
CA ARG A 85 17.69 -7.46 1.04
C ARG A 85 17.36 -5.97 0.94
N ALA A 86 17.91 -5.29 -0.06
CA ALA A 86 17.63 -3.87 -0.31
C ALA A 86 16.14 -3.64 -0.59
N ARG A 87 15.52 -4.50 -1.41
CA ARG A 87 14.08 -4.47 -1.71
C ARG A 87 13.21 -4.53 -0.44
N ARG A 88 13.51 -5.46 0.48
CA ARG A 88 12.79 -5.58 1.77
C ARG A 88 12.98 -4.36 2.68
N VAL A 89 14.14 -3.70 2.63
CA VAL A 89 14.39 -2.48 3.39
C VAL A 89 13.58 -1.32 2.82
N ILE A 90 13.58 -1.16 1.49
CA ILE A 90 12.82 -0.12 0.79
C ILE A 90 11.31 -0.30 1.07
N ASP A 91 10.80 -1.52 0.96
CA ASP A 91 9.41 -1.86 1.26
C ASP A 91 8.98 -1.44 2.68
N ARG A 92 9.75 -1.83 3.70
CA ARG A 92 9.46 -1.45 5.09
C ARG A 92 9.44 0.07 5.31
N ARG A 93 10.33 0.81 4.64
CA ARG A 93 10.39 2.27 4.76
C ARG A 93 9.18 2.94 4.15
N ILE A 94 8.79 2.52 2.95
CA ILE A 94 7.66 3.10 2.23
C ILE A 94 6.36 2.79 2.97
N ASN A 95 6.19 1.55 3.43
CA ASN A 95 5.05 1.16 4.25
C ASN A 95 4.96 1.97 5.55
N GLY A 96 6.10 2.27 6.19
CA GLY A 96 6.16 3.12 7.39
C GLY A 96 5.81 4.59 7.16
N LEU A 97 5.85 5.06 5.91
CA LEU A 97 5.49 6.44 5.54
C LEU A 97 4.02 6.58 5.13
N GLY A 98 3.27 5.48 5.09
CA GLY A 98 1.85 5.49 4.75
C GLY A 98 1.55 5.67 3.27
N VAL A 99 2.52 5.37 2.39
CA VAL A 99 2.26 5.34 0.95
C VAL A 99 1.32 4.17 0.64
N SER A 100 0.21 4.47 -0.02
CA SER A 100 -0.78 3.46 -0.39
C SER A 100 -0.32 2.73 -1.66
N GLU A 101 -0.23 1.41 -1.58
CA GLU A 101 0.01 0.51 -2.72
C GLU A 101 1.30 0.77 -3.54
N PRO A 102 2.49 0.85 -2.90
CA PRO A 102 3.74 0.95 -3.63
C PRO A 102 4.03 -0.35 -4.41
N VAL A 103 4.54 -0.21 -5.64
CA VAL A 103 5.00 -1.36 -6.42
C VAL A 103 6.52 -1.40 -6.38
N ILE A 104 7.05 -2.51 -5.84
CA ILE A 104 8.49 -2.69 -5.64
C ILE A 104 8.91 -4.04 -6.24
N GLN A 105 9.58 -3.99 -7.38
CA GLN A 105 9.94 -5.18 -8.15
C GLN A 105 11.44 -5.20 -8.45
N ALA A 106 12.05 -6.38 -8.38
CA ALA A 106 13.41 -6.57 -8.88
C ALA A 106 13.38 -6.66 -10.41
N VAL A 107 14.32 -5.98 -11.07
CA VAL A 107 14.47 -6.00 -12.53
C VAL A 107 15.87 -6.53 -12.85
N GLY A 108 15.97 -7.80 -13.20
CA GLY A 108 17.26 -8.48 -13.27
C GLY A 108 17.88 -8.65 -11.87
N ASP A 109 19.21 -8.71 -11.79
CA ASP A 109 19.93 -9.04 -10.56
C ASP A 109 20.31 -7.80 -9.73
N ASP A 110 20.41 -6.64 -10.35
CA ASP A 110 21.04 -5.44 -9.80
C ASP A 110 20.16 -4.19 -9.78
N LYS A 111 18.93 -4.27 -10.31
CA LYS A 111 17.99 -3.14 -10.33
C LYS A 111 16.73 -3.41 -9.52
N ILE A 112 16.15 -2.32 -9.00
CA ILE A 112 14.86 -2.30 -8.33
C ILE A 112 14.00 -1.23 -9.00
N LEU A 113 12.87 -1.66 -9.57
CA LEU A 113 11.80 -0.78 -10.02
C LEU A 113 10.92 -0.43 -8.82
N LEU A 114 10.77 0.87 -8.59
CA LEU A 114 9.96 1.43 -7.53
C LEU A 114 8.91 2.37 -8.13
N GLN A 115 7.64 2.14 -7.82
CA GLN A 115 6.54 3.04 -8.18
C GLN A 115 5.81 3.48 -6.91
N LEU A 116 5.66 4.79 -6.76
CA LEU A 116 5.07 5.44 -5.60
C LEU A 116 3.88 6.29 -6.05
N PRO A 117 2.65 5.75 -6.00
CA PRO A 117 1.44 6.50 -6.30
C PRO A 117 1.24 7.64 -5.30
N GLY A 118 0.84 8.82 -5.78
CA GLY A 118 0.55 9.98 -4.93
C GLY A 118 1.77 10.67 -4.30
N ILE A 119 3.01 10.27 -4.65
CA ILE A 119 4.22 11.06 -4.37
C ILE A 119 4.67 11.72 -5.66
N ASP A 120 4.45 13.04 -5.76
CA ASP A 120 4.83 13.83 -6.93
C ASP A 120 6.27 14.33 -6.88
N ASP A 121 6.88 14.39 -5.68
CA ASP A 121 8.26 14.83 -5.50
C ASP A 121 9.25 13.68 -5.65
N ILE A 122 9.97 13.70 -6.77
CA ILE A 122 11.05 12.75 -7.10
C ILE A 122 12.16 12.78 -6.05
N GLN A 123 12.52 13.94 -5.51
CA GLN A 123 13.59 14.04 -4.50
C GLN A 123 13.17 13.39 -3.20
N GLN A 124 11.94 13.62 -2.76
CA GLN A 124 11.38 12.94 -1.59
C GLN A 124 11.37 11.41 -1.79
N ALA A 125 10.89 10.94 -2.94
CA ALA A 125 10.90 9.52 -3.31
C ALA A 125 12.31 8.91 -3.29
N ASN A 126 13.27 9.61 -3.89
CA ASN A 126 14.66 9.20 -3.95
C ASN A 126 15.31 9.17 -2.56
N ASP A 127 15.07 10.18 -1.72
CA ASP A 127 15.59 10.24 -0.36
C ASP A 127 15.07 9.07 0.48
N ILE A 128 13.78 8.74 0.37
CA ILE A 128 13.20 7.59 1.09
C ILE A 128 13.89 6.28 0.66
N ALA A 129 14.09 6.11 -0.65
CA ALA A 129 14.68 4.91 -1.20
C ALA A 129 16.19 4.79 -0.90
N THR A 130 16.95 5.89 -0.95
CA THR A 130 18.41 5.88 -0.93
C THR A 130 19.04 6.24 0.41
N LYS A 131 18.30 6.88 1.34
CA LYS A 131 18.84 7.30 2.64
C LYS A 131 19.38 6.11 3.43
N GLN A 132 20.68 6.02 3.60
CA GLN A 132 21.31 4.95 4.38
C GLN A 132 21.09 5.21 5.88
N ALA A 133 20.55 4.22 6.60
CA ALA A 133 20.36 4.28 8.05
C ALA A 133 21.25 3.21 8.69
N LYS A 134 22.52 3.55 8.93
CA LYS A 134 23.47 2.67 9.61
C LYS A 134 23.31 2.82 11.12
N LEU A 135 22.84 1.77 11.79
CA LEU A 135 22.80 1.68 13.24
C LEU A 135 24.01 0.89 13.76
N GLU A 136 24.70 1.44 14.75
CA GLU A 136 25.82 0.79 15.45
C GLU A 136 25.81 1.19 16.92
N ILE A 137 25.93 0.20 17.81
CA ILE A 137 26.05 0.44 19.25
C ILE A 137 27.54 0.59 19.61
N LYS A 138 27.86 1.70 20.26
CA LYS A 138 29.21 2.02 20.72
C LYS A 138 29.21 2.22 22.23
N VAL A 139 30.31 1.82 22.87
CA VAL A 139 30.52 1.97 24.31
C VAL A 139 31.50 3.10 24.61
N PRO A 140 31.35 3.81 25.74
CA PRO A 140 32.31 4.84 26.14
C PRO A 140 33.72 4.27 26.27
N ASP A 141 34.70 4.99 25.75
CA ASP A 141 36.10 4.63 25.86
C ASP A 141 36.65 5.03 27.23
N LYS A 142 37.12 4.05 28.03
CA LYS A 142 37.72 4.29 29.34
C LYS A 142 39.03 5.08 29.25
N ASP A 143 39.79 4.89 28.17
CA ASP A 143 41.11 5.49 28.00
C ASP A 143 41.03 6.90 27.39
N ASN A 144 39.90 7.23 26.75
CA ASN A 144 39.67 8.50 26.06
C ASN A 144 38.29 9.07 26.41
N PRO A 145 38.18 9.90 27.47
CA PRO A 145 36.93 10.54 27.85
C PRO A 145 36.30 11.29 26.68
N GLY A 146 35.01 11.04 26.42
CA GLY A 146 34.26 11.66 25.32
C GLY A 146 34.34 10.94 23.98
N LYS A 147 35.15 9.87 23.86
CA LYS A 147 35.15 8.98 22.70
C LYS A 147 34.34 7.71 22.96
N TYR A 148 33.84 7.12 21.88
CA TYR A 148 33.12 5.86 21.91
C TYR A 148 33.81 4.84 21.01
N LYS A 149 33.97 3.62 21.50
CA LYS A 149 34.54 2.47 20.77
C LYS A 149 33.41 1.53 20.34
N SER A 150 33.53 0.98 19.14
CA SER A 150 32.64 -0.08 18.67
C SER A 150 32.88 -1.36 19.47
N LEU A 151 31.81 -2.14 19.66
CA LEU A 151 31.91 -3.47 20.26
C LEU A 151 32.71 -4.41 19.34
N VAL A 152 33.32 -5.43 19.93
CA VAL A 152 34.01 -6.51 19.20
C VAL A 152 33.42 -7.84 19.68
N PRO A 153 32.58 -8.52 18.87
CA PRO A 153 32.10 -8.13 17.54
C PRO A 153 31.16 -6.91 17.57
N PRO A 154 31.04 -6.15 16.45
CA PRO A 154 30.19 -4.96 16.41
C PRO A 154 28.71 -5.35 16.48
N LEU A 155 27.96 -4.70 17.37
CA LEU A 155 26.51 -4.83 17.43
C LEU A 155 25.90 -3.76 16.52
N THR A 156 25.34 -4.20 15.39
CA THR A 156 24.83 -3.31 14.35
C THR A 156 23.34 -3.52 14.10
N GLY A 157 22.74 -2.69 13.24
CA GLY A 157 21.37 -2.88 12.78
C GLY A 157 21.11 -4.24 12.10
N GLU A 158 22.13 -4.98 11.68
CA GLU A 158 21.99 -6.34 11.16
C GLU A 158 21.48 -7.31 12.24
N ASN A 159 21.85 -7.08 13.50
CA ASN A 159 21.47 -7.92 14.63
C ASN A 159 20.11 -7.54 15.23
N LEU A 160 19.41 -6.57 14.64
CA LEU A 160 18.23 -5.96 15.23
C LEU A 160 16.93 -6.62 14.74
N LYS A 161 16.04 -6.97 15.66
CA LYS A 161 14.67 -7.36 15.34
C LYS A 161 13.84 -6.15 14.88
N PRO A 162 12.70 -6.34 14.19
CA PRO A 162 11.82 -5.23 13.83
C PRO A 162 11.47 -4.37 15.05
N THR A 163 11.67 -3.06 14.95
CA THR A 163 11.42 -2.11 16.03
C THR A 163 10.14 -1.32 15.80
N GLN A 164 9.49 -0.93 16.88
CA GLN A 164 8.26 -0.12 16.87
C GLN A 164 8.36 0.99 17.91
N VAL A 165 7.56 2.04 17.70
CA VAL A 165 7.40 3.10 18.68
C VAL A 165 6.49 2.58 19.79
N VAL A 166 6.96 2.69 21.02
CA VAL A 166 6.23 2.31 22.24
C VAL A 166 6.16 3.54 23.14
N PHE A 167 5.21 3.59 24.06
CA PHE A 167 5.16 4.64 25.08
C PHE A 167 5.75 4.09 26.39
N ASP A 168 6.62 4.87 27.03
CA ASP A 168 7.17 4.53 28.33
C ASP A 168 6.15 4.78 29.46
N SER A 169 6.54 4.49 30.70
CA SER A 169 5.70 4.72 31.89
C SER A 169 5.35 6.20 32.14
N ALA A 170 6.09 7.13 31.53
CA ALA A 170 5.84 8.57 31.56
C ALA A 170 5.02 9.04 30.34
N ASN A 171 4.48 8.12 29.54
CA ASN A 171 3.75 8.38 28.30
C ASN A 171 4.57 9.14 27.25
N GLN A 172 5.90 8.97 27.25
CA GLN A 172 6.79 9.51 26.24
C GLN A 172 7.04 8.46 25.15
N PRO A 173 7.05 8.86 23.86
CA PRO A 173 7.35 7.94 22.77
C PRO A 173 8.82 7.53 22.80
N VAL A 174 9.07 6.24 22.86
CA VAL A 174 10.40 5.61 22.86
C VAL A 174 10.48 4.54 21.78
N ILE A 175 11.68 4.32 21.23
CA ILE A 175 11.94 3.24 20.28
C ILE A 175 12.53 2.07 21.06
N SER A 176 11.82 0.95 21.09
CA SER A 176 12.32 -0.27 21.72
C SER A 176 13.21 -1.03 20.72
N PHE A 177 14.45 -1.28 21.11
CA PHE A 177 15.41 -2.07 20.33
C PHE A 177 15.56 -3.44 20.97
N GLU A 178 15.31 -4.49 20.19
CA GLU A 178 15.56 -5.87 20.60
C GLU A 178 16.59 -6.48 19.64
N PHE A 179 17.64 -7.09 20.18
CA PHE A 179 18.71 -7.71 19.40
C PHE A 179 18.57 -9.23 19.40
N THR A 180 19.10 -9.86 18.35
CA THR A 180 19.08 -11.31 18.13
C THR A 180 20.36 -11.95 18.65
#